data_AF-A0A3D2MY28-F1
#
_entry.id   AF-A0A3D2MY28-F1
#
_cell.length_a   1.000
_cell.length_b   1.000
_cell.length_c   1.000
_cell.angle_alpha   90.00
_cell.angle_beta   90.00
_cell.angle_gamma   90.00
#
_symmetry.space_group_name_H-M   'P 1'
#
loop_
_entity.id
_entity.type
_entity.pdbx_description
1 polymer ?
#
loop_
_entity_poly.entity_id
_entity_poly.type
_entity_poly.pdbx_seq_one_letter_code
_entity_poly.pdbx_strand_id
1 'polypeptide(L)'
;MDDHLGAFWDWAVAQYEAPELRACLLECQERAGLVILEALFLAWLGRKGHSVTALEYKQLRAAIEPWVAGVVIPLRAQRKKWTDEPALAAHRRHLLGLELEAERVLSTLLTGAIA
;
A
#
# COMPACT_ATOMS: atom_id res chain seq x y z
N MET A 1 -6.39 11.15 16.86
CA MET A 1 -6.62 10.29 15.68
C MET A 1 -5.47 10.42 14.66
N ASP A 2 -4.82 11.59 14.55
CA ASP A 2 -3.70 11.83 13.60
C ASP A 2 -2.36 11.15 13.94
N ASP A 3 -2.10 10.77 15.19
CA ASP A 3 -0.79 10.26 15.63
C ASP A 3 -0.43 8.88 15.02
N HIS A 4 -1.42 8.01 14.82
CA HIS A 4 -1.18 6.66 14.28
C HIS A 4 -0.88 6.65 12.78
N LEU A 5 -1.47 7.58 12.01
CA LEU A 5 -1.26 7.68 10.57
C LEU A 5 0.18 8.11 10.24
N GLY A 6 0.64 9.19 10.86
CA GLY A 6 2.02 9.66 10.68
C GLY A 6 3.03 8.61 11.08
N ALA A 7 2.85 8.01 12.26
CA ALA A 7 3.76 6.99 12.78
C ALA A 7 3.80 5.71 11.91
N PHE A 8 2.65 5.27 11.37
CA PHE A 8 2.63 4.14 10.44
C PHE A 8 3.28 4.49 9.10
N TRP A 9 2.94 5.64 8.52
CA TRP A 9 3.46 6.06 7.22
C TRP A 9 4.98 6.18 7.23
N ASP A 10 5.54 6.88 8.22
CA ASP A 10 6.99 7.06 8.34
C ASP A 10 7.70 5.72 8.53
N TRP A 11 7.12 4.83 9.35
CA TRP A 11 7.66 3.49 9.52
C TRP A 11 7.60 2.65 8.25
N ALA A 12 6.49 2.73 7.50
CA ALA A 12 6.31 2.00 6.25
C ALA A 12 7.30 2.46 5.17
N VAL A 13 7.51 3.78 5.06
CA VAL A 13 8.52 4.36 4.15
C VAL A 13 9.92 3.91 4.54
N ALA A 14 10.26 3.89 5.84
CA ALA A 14 11.57 3.44 6.31
C ALA A 14 11.86 1.96 5.93
N GLN A 15 10.85 1.12 5.73
CA GLN A 15 11.07 -0.27 5.29
C GLN A 15 11.67 -0.34 3.86
N TYR A 16 11.48 0.70 3.05
CA TYR A 16 12.06 0.77 1.71
C TYR A 16 13.56 1.11 1.68
N GLU A 17 14.14 1.52 2.82
CA GLU A 17 15.58 1.76 2.93
C GLU A 17 16.40 0.46 2.88
N ALA A 18 15.80 -0.68 3.27
CA ALA A 18 16.40 -2.00 3.18
C ALA A 18 16.22 -2.58 1.75
N PRO A 19 17.28 -2.68 0.93
CA PRO A 19 17.16 -3.07 -0.47
C PRO A 19 16.57 -4.46 -0.68
N GLU A 20 16.93 -5.42 0.17
CA GLU A 20 16.49 -6.81 0.08
C GLU A 20 15.01 -6.95 0.41
N LEU A 21 14.55 -6.25 1.45
CA LEU A 21 13.13 -6.22 1.84
C LEU A 21 12.31 -5.55 0.74
N ARG A 22 12.78 -4.40 0.23
CA ARG A 22 12.14 -3.70 -0.88
C ARG A 22 11.99 -4.59 -2.10
N ALA A 23 13.05 -5.30 -2.49
CA ALA A 23 13.02 -6.22 -3.62
C ALA A 23 11.98 -7.34 -3.42
N CYS A 24 11.96 -7.95 -2.23
CA CYS A 24 10.99 -9.00 -1.88
C CYS A 24 9.54 -8.48 -1.91
N LEU A 25 9.26 -7.31 -1.33
CA LEU A 25 7.92 -6.71 -1.34
C LEU A 25 7.43 -6.40 -2.77
N LEU A 26 8.31 -5.85 -3.61
CA LEU A 26 8.00 -5.58 -5.00
C LEU A 26 7.77 -6.88 -5.79
N GLU A 27 8.59 -7.91 -5.59
CA GLU A 27 8.40 -9.21 -6.23
C GLU A 27 7.05 -9.84 -5.83
N CYS A 28 6.70 -9.81 -4.55
CA CYS A 28 5.41 -10.30 -4.05
C CYS A 28 4.24 -9.48 -4.63
N GLN A 29 4.39 -8.17 -4.78
CA GLN A 29 3.38 -7.33 -5.44
C GLN A 29 3.19 -7.74 -6.91
N GLU A 30 4.29 -7.96 -7.63
CA GLU A 30 4.23 -8.38 -9.04
C GLU A 30 3.61 -9.77 -9.21
N ARG A 31 4.02 -10.74 -8.39
CA ARG A 31 3.65 -12.15 -8.57
C ARG A 31 2.32 -12.54 -7.95
N ALA A 32 1.98 -11.96 -6.79
CA ALA A 32 0.85 -12.36 -5.98
C ALA A 32 -0.19 -11.25 -5.77
N GLY A 33 0.02 -10.07 -6.37
CA GLY A 33 -0.88 -8.92 -6.17
C GLY A 33 -0.83 -8.36 -4.74
N LEU A 34 0.27 -8.58 -4.02
CA LEU A 34 0.44 -8.09 -2.65
C LEU A 34 0.17 -6.59 -2.55
N VAL A 35 -0.76 -6.22 -1.66
CA VAL A 35 -0.94 -4.84 -1.21
C VAL A 35 0.11 -4.54 -0.16
N ILE A 36 1.23 -3.95 -0.58
CA ILE A 36 2.41 -3.75 0.30
C ILE A 36 2.03 -3.01 1.58
N LEU A 37 1.24 -1.93 1.49
CA LEU A 37 0.83 -1.17 2.67
C LEU A 37 -0.02 -1.97 3.65
N GLU A 38 -0.89 -2.88 3.17
CA GLU A 38 -1.65 -3.77 4.05
C GLU A 38 -0.71 -4.72 4.82
N ALA A 39 0.24 -5.36 4.11
CA ALA A 39 1.20 -6.27 4.71
C ALA A 39 2.10 -5.58 5.74
N LEU A 40 2.59 -4.38 5.39
CA LEU A 40 3.38 -3.54 6.28
C LEU A 40 2.56 -3.10 7.50
N PHE A 41 1.28 -2.77 7.33
CA PHE A 41 0.43 -2.39 8.45
C PHE A 41 0.22 -3.53 9.45
N LEU A 42 -0.05 -4.75 8.98
CA LEU A 42 -0.15 -5.93 9.85
C LEU A 42 1.16 -6.20 10.60
N ALA A 43 2.31 -6.06 9.93
CA ALA A 43 3.62 -6.21 10.55
C ALA A 43 3.87 -5.12 11.61
N TRP A 44 3.46 -3.88 11.34
CA TRP A 44 3.56 -2.77 12.27
C TRP A 44 2.72 -2.99 13.54
N LEU A 45 1.49 -3.49 13.40
CA LEU A 45 0.64 -3.86 14.54
C LEU A 45 1.27 -4.96 15.38
N GLY A 46 1.82 -6.00 14.74
CA GLY A 46 2.56 -7.06 15.44
C GLY A 46 3.76 -6.50 16.21
N ARG A 47 4.51 -5.56 15.63
CA ARG A 47 5.61 -4.86 16.31
C ARG A 47 5.13 -4.04 17.52
N LYS A 48 3.91 -3.52 17.49
CA LYS A 48 3.27 -2.81 18.61
C LYS A 48 2.66 -3.77 19.66
N GLY A 49 2.79 -5.09 19.47
CA GLY A 49 2.21 -6.10 20.36
C GLY A 49 0.71 -6.32 20.15
N HIS A 50 0.13 -5.79 19.07
CA HIS A 50 -1.27 -5.98 18.73
C HIS A 50 -1.42 -7.20 17.81
N SER A 51 -2.10 -8.24 18.32
CA SER A 51 -2.42 -9.44 17.55
C SER A 51 -3.77 -9.28 16.87
N VAL A 52 -3.76 -9.13 15.54
CA VAL A 52 -4.98 -8.96 14.74
C VAL A 52 -5.78 -10.26 14.73
N THR A 53 -7.01 -10.21 15.23
CA THR A 53 -7.96 -11.32 15.18
C THR A 53 -8.50 -11.50 13.75
N ALA A 54 -9.10 -12.68 13.48
CA ALA A 54 -9.73 -12.92 12.18
C ALA A 54 -10.89 -11.95 11.89
N LEU A 55 -11.59 -11.47 12.92
CA LEU A 55 -12.67 -10.50 12.79
C LEU A 55 -12.13 -9.11 12.42
N GLU A 56 -11.10 -8.63 13.13
CA GLU A 56 -10.43 -7.36 12.82
C GLU A 56 -9.83 -7.40 11.43
N TYR A 57 -9.19 -8.51 11.04
CA TYR A 57 -8.67 -8.66 9.68
C TYR A 57 -9.77 -8.57 8.62
N LYS A 58 -10.92 -9.22 8.86
CA LYS A 58 -12.08 -9.13 7.95
C LYS A 58 -12.61 -7.70 7.84
N GLN A 59 -12.67 -6.96 8.95
CA GLN A 59 -13.11 -5.55 8.98
C GLN A 59 -12.11 -4.64 8.24
N LEU A 60 -10.81 -4.81 8.50
CA LEU A 60 -9.73 -4.15 7.79
C LEU A 60 -9.85 -4.36 6.28
N ARG A 61 -10.01 -5.62 5.85
CA ARG A 61 -10.18 -5.97 4.44
C ARG A 61 -11.41 -5.32 3.84
N ALA A 62 -12.56 -5.38 4.50
CA ALA A 62 -13.78 -4.74 4.03
C ALA A 62 -13.63 -3.22 3.86
N ALA A 63 -12.84 -2.57 4.72
CA ALA A 63 -12.59 -1.13 4.63
C ALA A 63 -11.69 -0.74 3.45
N ILE A 64 -10.67 -1.55 3.12
CA ILE A 64 -9.68 -1.20 2.10
C ILE A 64 -9.99 -1.76 0.71
N GLU A 65 -10.69 -2.90 0.62
CA GLU A 65 -10.88 -3.63 -0.64
C GLU A 65 -11.50 -2.76 -1.75
N PRO A 66 -12.56 -1.96 -1.51
CA PRO A 66 -13.14 -1.11 -2.56
C PRO A 66 -12.13 -0.09 -3.12
N TRP A 67 -11.27 0.46 -2.27
CA TRP A 67 -10.26 1.43 -2.66
C TRP A 67 -9.08 0.77 -3.41
N VAL A 68 -8.61 -0.37 -2.89
CA VAL A 68 -7.53 -1.14 -3.51
C VAL A 68 -7.94 -1.60 -4.91
N ALA A 69 -9.11 -2.25 -5.02
CA ALA A 69 -9.59 -2.82 -6.28
C ALA A 69 -10.05 -1.73 -7.27
N GLY A 70 -10.68 -0.65 -6.78
CA GLY A 70 -11.24 0.41 -7.61
C GLY A 70 -10.24 1.48 -8.04
N VAL A 71 -9.14 1.68 -7.30
CA VAL A 71 -8.24 2.82 -7.50
C VAL A 71 -6.78 2.40 -7.61
N VAL A 72 -6.22 1.76 -6.59
CA VAL A 72 -4.78 1.45 -6.53
C VAL A 72 -4.38 0.46 -7.63
N ILE A 73 -5.08 -0.67 -7.75
CA ILE A 73 -4.79 -1.70 -8.75
C ILE A 73 -4.94 -1.16 -10.18
N PRO A 74 -6.03 -0.47 -10.56
CA PRO A 74 -6.18 0.11 -11.89
C PRO A 74 -5.08 1.11 -12.26
N LEU A 75 -4.71 2.02 -11.35
CA LEU A 75 -3.62 2.99 -11.59
C LEU A 75 -2.30 2.27 -11.86
N ARG A 76 -1.96 1.28 -11.02
CA ARG A 76 -0.73 0.49 -11.17
C ARG A 76 -0.73 -0.31 -12.47
N ALA A 77 -1.84 -0.96 -12.79
CA ALA A 77 -1.99 -1.74 -14.02
C ALA A 77 -1.81 -0.84 -15.26
N GLN A 78 -2.42 0.35 -15.26
CA GLN A 78 -2.27 1.30 -16.37
C GLN A 78 -0.83 1.83 -16.48
N ARG A 79 -0.20 2.17 -15.35
CA ARG A 79 1.21 2.61 -15.32
C ARG A 79 2.16 1.53 -15.85
N LYS A 80 1.88 0.25 -15.57
CA LYS A 80 2.64 -0.89 -16.08
C LYS A 80 2.46 -1.09 -17.58
N LYS A 81 1.23 -0.98 -18.09
CA LYS A 81 0.95 -1.07 -19.54
C LYS A 81 1.74 -0.08 -20.39
N TRP A 82 2.06 1.08 -19.83
CA TRP A 82 2.84 2.12 -20.53
C TRP A 82 4.36 2.00 -20.32
N THR A 83 4.85 0.87 -19.81
CA THR A 83 6.28 0.72 -19.50
C THR A 83 7.17 0.82 -20.74
N ASP A 84 6.72 0.22 -21.84
CA ASP A 84 7.47 0.10 -23.08
C ASP A 84 7.09 1.15 -24.13
N GLU A 85 6.41 2.22 -23.69
CA GLU A 85 5.88 3.30 -24.56
C GLU A 85 6.56 4.64 -24.24
N PRO A 86 7.70 4.98 -24.88
CA PRO A 86 8.46 6.20 -24.59
C PRO A 86 7.65 7.48 -24.73
N ALA A 87 6.72 7.53 -25.70
CA ALA A 87 5.83 8.66 -25.92
C ALA A 87 4.92 8.96 -24.71
N LEU A 88 4.66 7.96 -23.86
CA LEU A 88 3.81 8.07 -22.68
C LEU A 88 4.60 8.29 -21.38
N ALA A 89 5.93 8.48 -21.43
CA ALA A 89 6.76 8.62 -20.23
C ALA A 89 6.30 9.74 -19.28
N ALA A 90 5.84 10.88 -19.82
CA ALA A 90 5.27 11.96 -19.00
C ALA A 90 3.98 11.53 -18.29
N HIS A 91 3.06 10.89 -19.01
CA HIS A 91 1.79 10.40 -18.47
C HIS A 91 2.01 9.29 -17.43
N ARG A 92 3.00 8.43 -17.64
CA ARG A 92 3.41 7.40 -16.69
C ARG A 92 3.89 8.01 -15.37
N ARG A 93 4.61 9.13 -15.41
CA ARG A 93 5.01 9.87 -14.19
C ARG A 93 3.81 10.49 -13.48
N HIS A 94 2.82 11.01 -14.21
CA HIS A 94 1.58 11.49 -13.59
C HIS A 94 0.81 10.36 -12.92
N LEU A 95 0.69 9.20 -13.57
CA LEU A 95 0.06 8.02 -12.95
C LEU A 95 0.81 7.55 -11.69
N LEU A 96 2.15 7.63 -11.67
CA LEU A 96 2.92 7.32 -10.46
C LEU A 96 2.56 8.27 -9.32
N GLY A 97 2.42 9.57 -9.60
CA GLY A 97 1.96 10.55 -8.59
C GLY A 97 0.59 10.20 -8.02
N LEU A 98 -0.38 9.90 -8.90
CA LEU A 98 -1.72 9.49 -8.49
C LEU A 98 -1.74 8.17 -7.72
N GLU A 99 -0.89 7.21 -8.09
CA GLU A 99 -0.75 5.94 -7.35
C GLU A 99 -0.24 6.19 -5.93
N LEU A 100 0.78 7.04 -5.76
CA LEU A 100 1.32 7.39 -4.44
C LEU A 100 0.29 8.15 -3.58
N GLU A 101 -0.50 9.03 -4.17
CA GLU A 101 -1.61 9.70 -3.48
C GLU A 101 -2.69 8.70 -3.06
N ALA A 102 -3.05 7.76 -3.94
CA ALA A 102 -4.00 6.71 -3.62
C ALA A 102 -3.49 5.78 -2.49
N GLU A 103 -2.19 5.50 -2.46
CA GLU A 103 -1.53 4.75 -1.38
C GLU A 103 -1.52 5.52 -0.04
N ARG A 104 -1.41 6.84 -0.07
CA ARG A 104 -1.61 7.68 1.13
C ARG A 104 -3.03 7.57 1.68
N VAL A 105 -4.04 7.66 0.82
CA VAL A 105 -5.45 7.46 1.24
C VAL A 105 -5.65 6.06 1.81
N LEU A 106 -5.06 5.03 1.19
CA LEU A 106 -5.09 3.66 1.70
C LEU A 106 -4.53 3.57 3.12
N SER A 107 -3.44 4.29 3.41
CA SER A 107 -2.85 4.33 4.76
C SER A 107 -3.83 4.91 5.78
N THR A 108 -4.56 5.98 5.42
CA THR A 108 -5.63 6.53 6.27
C THR A 108 -6.72 5.50 6.54
N LEU A 109 -7.17 4.76 5.52
CA LEU A 109 -8.19 3.71 5.66
C LEU A 109 -7.71 2.58 6.59
N LEU A 110 -6.47 2.13 6.44
CA LEU A 110 -5.86 1.10 7.29
C LEU A 110 -5.83 1.55 8.76
N THR A 111 -5.33 2.76 9.03
CA THR A 111 -5.25 3.27 10.41
C THR A 111 -6.61 3.59 11.03
N GLY A 112 -7.62 3.88 10.21
CA GLY A 112 -8.98 4.13 10.69
C GLY A 112 -9.81 2.87 10.93
N ALA A 113 -9.41 1.72 10.38
CA ALA A 113 -10.14 0.46 10.52
C ALA A 113 -9.87 -0.27 11.84
N ILE A 114 -8.80 0.08 12.55
CA ILE A 114 -8.43 -0.50 13.84
C ILE A 114 -8.33 0.67 14.83
N ALA A 115 -9.48 1.08 15.36
CA ALA A 115 -9.65 2.09 16.39
C ALA A 115 -10.41 1.49 17.57
#